data_AF-A0A2V8A728-F1
#
_entry.id   AF-A0A2V8A728-F1
#
_cell.length_a   1.000
_cell.length_b   1.000
_cell.length_c   1.000
_cell.angle_alpha   90.00
_cell.angle_beta   90.00
_cell.angle_gamma   90.00
#
_symmetry.space_group_name_H-M   'P 1'
#
loop_
_entity.id
_entity.type
_entity.pdbx_description
1 polymer ?
#
loop_
_entity_poly.entity_id
_entity_poly.type
_entity_poly.pdbx_seq_one_letter_code
_entity_poly.pdbx_strand_id
1 'polypeptide(L)'
;MRAVLVFAFLAVITLPAATNLAGHDGADPYAENRELAALPRLHGATIPSLRTYSDEFSAWFDDHFGSRSMLVRWSGAIRLFVLGVSPSRSVAKGEDGWFFYADDDAIEDFARVTPLTPEAVANWRTALLRTNGWLQARHVAYVFTIAPDKHVLYPEEMPSSVSLVSDLSRTDQLLTALQDAGFAVDLRPALVGAKAKERIYQRTDTHWNDRGAFAAYRQIIRAVRARVPAVPPEWTRDDFEPAASEVDGGDLAGMMGL
;
A
#
# COMPACT_ATOMS: atom_id res chain seq x y z
N MET A 1 42.73 20.33 -10.76
CA MET A 1 41.81 19.17 -10.55
C MET A 1 41.54 18.87 -9.07
N ARG A 2 42.55 18.63 -8.22
CA ARG A 2 42.35 18.33 -6.79
C ARG A 2 41.63 19.44 -6.00
N ALA A 3 42.08 20.69 -6.15
CA ALA A 3 41.43 21.83 -5.48
C ALA A 3 39.96 22.00 -5.91
N VAL A 4 39.65 21.80 -7.19
CA VAL A 4 38.28 21.87 -7.72
C VAL A 4 37.38 20.82 -7.07
N LEU A 5 37.87 19.58 -6.94
CA LEU A 5 37.12 18.51 -6.25
C LEU A 5 36.91 18.82 -4.77
N VAL A 6 37.91 19.40 -4.09
CA VAL A 6 37.78 19.81 -2.69
C VAL A 6 36.73 20.91 -2.54
N PHE A 7 36.77 21.96 -3.38
CA PHE A 7 35.77 23.02 -3.33
C PHE A 7 34.37 22.52 -3.68
N ALA A 8 34.23 21.63 -4.66
CA ALA A 8 32.96 21.01 -5.00
C ALA A 8 32.42 20.16 -3.85
N PHE A 9 33.26 19.34 -3.22
CA PHE A 9 32.88 18.54 -2.06
C PHE A 9 32.43 19.43 -0.89
N LEU A 10 33.21 20.46 -0.55
CA LEU A 10 32.87 21.41 0.51
C LEU A 10 31.55 22.13 0.22
N ALA A 11 31.32 22.54 -1.03
CA ALA A 11 30.05 23.17 -1.42
C ALA A 11 28.86 22.21 -1.24
N VAL A 12 29.00 20.95 -1.64
CA VAL A 12 27.92 19.95 -1.51
C VAL A 12 27.60 19.65 -0.05
N ILE A 13 28.60 19.45 0.81
CA ILE A 13 28.35 19.10 2.22
C ILE A 13 27.84 20.28 3.06
N THR A 14 28.13 21.52 2.65
CA THR A 14 27.67 22.73 3.36
C THR A 14 26.31 23.22 2.86
N LEU A 15 25.87 22.76 1.68
CA LEU A 15 24.60 23.17 1.08
C LEU A 15 23.38 22.91 1.99
N PRO A 16 23.19 21.72 2.63
CA PRO A 16 22.07 21.50 3.54
C PRO A 16 22.06 22.43 4.75
N ALA A 17 23.24 22.80 5.26
CA ALA A 17 23.35 23.75 6.37
C ALA A 17 23.00 25.18 5.91
N ALA A 18 23.45 25.58 4.72
CA ALA A 18 23.11 26.87 4.13
C ALA A 18 21.61 27.00 3.84
N THR A 19 20.96 25.94 3.36
CA THR A 19 19.51 25.94 3.12
C THR A 19 18.70 25.97 4.41
N ASN A 20 19.16 25.28 5.46
CA ASN A 20 18.56 25.36 6.79
C ASN A 20 18.65 26.79 7.37
N LEU A 21 19.81 27.45 7.23
CA LEU A 21 19.98 28.87 7.62
C LEU A 21 19.11 29.84 6.79
N ALA A 22 18.74 29.46 5.56
CA ALA A 22 17.85 30.23 4.71
C ALA A 22 16.35 30.00 5.02
N GLY A 23 16.03 29.17 6.03
CA GLY A 23 14.65 28.89 6.44
C GLY A 23 13.94 27.85 5.59
N HIS A 24 14.67 27.08 4.78
CA HIS A 24 14.14 25.92 4.07
C HIS A 24 14.45 24.66 4.88
N ASP A 25 13.45 24.12 5.59
CA ASP A 25 13.56 22.90 6.37
C ASP A 25 12.79 21.75 5.71
N GLY A 26 13.28 20.52 5.83
CA GLY A 26 12.80 19.58 6.83
C GLY A 26 12.09 18.45 6.10
N ALA A 27 11.78 17.35 6.78
CA ALA A 27 10.87 16.34 6.28
C ALA A 27 9.47 16.94 6.09
N ASP A 28 8.72 16.44 5.11
CA ASP A 28 7.30 16.79 4.97
C ASP A 28 6.48 15.76 5.77
N PRO A 29 5.91 16.15 6.94
CA PRO A 29 5.18 15.21 7.80
C PRO A 29 3.93 14.63 7.12
N TYR A 30 3.34 15.35 6.16
CA TYR A 30 2.19 14.86 5.42
C TYR A 30 2.60 13.85 4.35
N ALA A 31 3.75 14.08 3.69
CA ALA A 31 4.29 13.13 2.72
C ALA A 31 4.80 11.84 3.39
N GLU A 32 5.38 11.95 4.60
CA GLU A 32 5.94 10.81 5.34
C GLU A 32 4.93 10.15 6.31
N ASN A 33 3.75 10.74 6.49
CA ASN A 33 2.71 10.30 7.42
C ASN A 33 3.26 9.98 8.84
N ARG A 34 4.13 10.85 9.33
CA ARG A 34 4.86 10.68 10.61
C ARG A 34 5.03 12.02 11.32
N GLU A 35 4.98 11.99 12.65
CA GLU A 35 5.36 13.13 13.49
C GLU A 35 6.88 13.34 13.48
N LEU A 36 7.32 14.56 13.20
CA LEU A 36 8.74 14.91 13.23
C LEU A 36 9.25 14.95 14.67
N ALA A 37 10.50 14.52 14.86
CA ALA A 37 11.16 14.57 16.16
C ALA A 37 11.18 16.02 16.69
N ALA A 38 10.84 16.21 17.96
CA ALA A 38 10.92 17.53 18.59
C ALA A 38 12.37 17.91 18.91
N LEU A 39 12.67 19.22 18.96
CA LEU A 39 13.98 19.69 19.40
C LEU A 39 14.22 19.26 20.86
N PRO A 40 15.25 18.43 21.13
CA PRO A 40 15.46 17.89 22.47
C PRO A 40 15.89 18.96 23.46
N ARG A 41 15.62 18.70 24.73
CA ARG A 41 16.07 19.53 25.85
C ARG A 41 17.07 18.75 26.68
N LEU A 42 18.15 19.42 27.07
CA LEU A 42 19.14 18.82 27.95
C LEU A 42 18.59 18.75 29.39
N HIS A 43 18.34 17.55 29.87
CA HIS A 43 17.88 17.30 31.25
C HIS A 43 19.07 16.97 32.16
N GLY A 44 19.83 18.00 32.54
CA GLY A 44 21.01 17.87 33.40
C GLY A 44 22.30 17.50 32.65
N ALA A 45 23.42 17.42 33.38
CA ALA A 45 24.76 17.25 32.81
C ALA A 45 25.41 15.90 33.19
N THR A 46 24.60 14.85 33.30
CA THR A 46 25.10 13.48 33.54
C THR A 46 25.47 12.80 32.22
N ILE A 47 26.35 11.80 32.27
CA ILE A 47 26.74 11.03 31.06
C ILE A 47 25.51 10.39 30.36
N PRO A 48 24.55 9.76 31.08
CA PRO A 48 23.34 9.22 30.45
C PRO A 48 22.46 10.29 29.80
N SER A 49 22.29 11.45 30.43
CA SER A 49 21.51 12.56 29.85
C SER A 49 22.15 13.14 28.59
N LEU A 50 23.49 13.17 28.51
CA LEU A 50 24.20 13.63 27.31
C LEU A 50 24.05 12.64 26.14
N ARG A 51 24.07 11.33 26.42
CA ARG A 51 23.82 10.32 25.38
C ARG A 51 22.41 10.40 24.85
N THR A 52 21.42 10.48 25.74
CA THR A 52 20.00 10.62 25.37
C THR A 52 19.79 11.87 24.52
N TYR A 53 20.35 13.02 24.94
CA TYR A 53 20.30 14.24 24.14
C TYR A 53 20.95 14.07 22.75
N SER A 54 22.07 13.36 22.66
CA SER A 54 22.74 13.11 21.37
C SER A 54 21.87 12.28 20.42
N ASP A 55 21.23 11.24 20.94
CA ASP A 55 20.35 10.36 20.15
C ASP A 55 19.11 11.13 19.69
N GLU A 56 18.46 11.87 20.59
CA GLU A 56 17.29 12.71 20.27
C GLU A 56 17.66 13.85 19.32
N PHE A 57 18.84 14.46 19.46
CA PHE A 57 19.30 15.52 18.57
C PHE A 57 19.60 14.98 17.18
N SER A 58 20.14 13.75 17.09
CA SER A 58 20.37 13.09 15.81
C SER A 58 19.05 12.83 15.10
N ALA A 59 18.04 12.32 15.81
CA ALA A 59 16.69 12.13 15.25
C ALA A 59 16.06 13.46 14.82
N TRP A 60 16.20 14.53 15.62
CA TRP A 60 15.74 15.86 15.24
C TRP A 60 16.48 16.37 13.99
N PHE A 61 17.80 16.27 13.95
CA PHE A 61 18.60 16.73 12.82
C PHE A 61 18.24 15.97 11.54
N ASP A 62 18.09 14.65 11.61
CA ASP A 62 17.68 13.79 10.50
C ASP A 62 16.30 14.18 9.95
N ASP A 63 15.43 14.77 10.77
CA ASP A 63 14.12 15.27 10.35
C ASP A 63 14.15 16.72 9.84
N HIS A 64 15.12 17.53 10.26
CA HIS A 64 15.08 18.99 10.05
C HIS A 64 16.19 19.53 9.14
N PHE A 65 17.13 18.70 8.66
CA PHE A 65 18.20 19.21 7.80
C PHE A 65 17.65 19.75 6.46
N GLY A 66 18.24 20.86 6.00
CA GLY A 66 17.74 21.59 4.84
C GLY A 66 17.75 20.77 3.56
N SER A 67 16.69 20.91 2.76
CA SER A 67 16.49 20.20 1.49
C SER A 67 16.39 18.67 1.59
N ARG A 68 16.10 18.13 2.78
CA ARG A 68 15.96 16.68 3.01
C ARG A 68 15.01 16.01 2.02
N SER A 69 13.77 16.50 1.88
CA SER A 69 12.77 15.87 1.00
C SER A 69 13.25 15.78 -0.45
N MET A 70 13.97 16.79 -0.94
CA MET A 70 14.60 16.76 -2.25
C MET A 70 15.69 15.67 -2.31
N LEU A 71 16.58 15.59 -1.33
CA LEU A 71 17.65 14.61 -1.31
C LEU A 71 17.14 13.17 -1.20
N VAL A 72 16.11 12.92 -0.39
CA VAL A 72 15.43 11.63 -0.27
C VAL A 72 14.82 11.25 -1.62
N ARG A 73 14.08 12.16 -2.26
CA ARG A 73 13.49 11.92 -3.58
C ARG A 73 14.52 11.64 -4.66
N TRP A 74 15.63 12.37 -4.68
CA TRP A 74 16.71 12.14 -5.64
C TRP A 74 17.39 10.78 -5.40
N SER A 75 17.65 10.43 -4.14
CA SER A 75 18.17 9.11 -3.78
C SER A 75 17.21 7.99 -4.21
N GLY A 76 15.90 8.17 -3.98
CA GLY A 76 14.84 7.26 -4.40
C GLY A 76 14.81 7.08 -5.92
N ALA A 77 14.80 8.20 -6.66
CA ALA A 77 14.80 8.20 -8.12
C ALA A 77 16.04 7.52 -8.71
N ILE A 78 17.24 7.77 -8.15
CA ILE A 78 18.47 7.10 -8.61
C ILE A 78 18.36 5.59 -8.38
N ARG A 79 17.94 5.16 -7.19
CA ARG A 79 17.76 3.73 -6.89
C ARG A 79 16.77 3.08 -7.85
N LEU A 80 15.63 3.71 -8.08
CA LEU A 80 14.56 3.13 -8.90
C LEU A 80 14.89 3.12 -10.40
N PHE A 81 15.32 4.25 -10.94
CA PHE A 81 15.47 4.45 -12.39
C PHE A 81 16.88 4.14 -12.92
N VAL A 82 17.93 4.27 -12.09
CA VAL A 82 19.31 3.98 -12.51
C VAL A 82 19.74 2.59 -12.06
N LEU A 83 19.47 2.23 -10.80
CA LEU A 83 19.90 0.94 -10.24
C LEU A 83 18.84 -0.15 -10.38
N GLY A 84 17.60 0.21 -10.70
CA GLY A 84 16.50 -0.73 -10.88
C GLY A 84 15.96 -1.34 -9.58
N VAL A 85 16.33 -0.81 -8.42
CA VAL A 85 15.95 -1.34 -7.10
C VAL A 85 14.98 -0.42 -6.39
N SER A 86 14.02 -0.99 -5.66
CA SER A 86 13.12 -0.20 -4.83
C SER A 86 13.90 0.50 -3.71
N PRO A 87 13.68 1.81 -3.48
CA PRO A 87 14.23 2.51 -2.33
C PRO A 87 13.53 2.15 -1.01
N SER A 88 12.35 1.54 -1.06
CA SER A 88 11.59 1.09 0.11
C SER A 88 11.49 -0.43 0.14
N ARG A 89 11.61 -1.04 1.34
CA ARG A 89 11.42 -2.49 1.49
C ARG A 89 9.94 -2.88 1.37
N SER A 90 9.05 -1.97 1.73
CA SER A 90 7.60 -2.16 1.70
C SER A 90 7.01 -2.02 0.30
N VAL A 91 7.83 -1.79 -0.73
CA VAL A 91 7.39 -1.67 -2.13
C VAL A 91 8.27 -2.53 -3.03
N ALA A 92 7.67 -3.46 -3.75
CA ALA A 92 8.29 -4.21 -4.83
C ALA A 92 8.11 -3.47 -6.16
N LYS A 93 9.20 -3.35 -6.93
CA LYS A 93 9.16 -2.81 -8.30
C LYS A 93 8.78 -3.94 -9.27
N GLY A 94 7.60 -3.85 -9.87
CA GLY A 94 7.17 -4.73 -10.96
C GLY A 94 7.64 -4.24 -12.33
N GLU A 95 7.08 -4.84 -13.37
CA GLU A 95 7.33 -4.50 -14.78
C GLU A 95 6.46 -3.31 -15.23
N ASP A 96 6.80 -2.68 -16.36
CA ASP A 96 6.00 -1.63 -17.02
C ASP A 96 5.47 -0.47 -16.13
N GLY A 97 6.25 -0.14 -15.09
CA GLY A 97 5.96 0.95 -14.16
C GLY A 97 4.93 0.59 -13.08
N TRP A 98 4.65 -0.69 -12.87
CA TRP A 98 3.84 -1.16 -11.75
C TRP A 98 4.67 -1.27 -10.47
N PHE A 99 4.08 -0.84 -9.36
CA PHE A 99 4.61 -1.06 -8.02
C PHE A 99 3.68 -1.97 -7.24
N PHE A 100 4.19 -2.71 -6.28
CA PHE A 100 3.45 -3.70 -5.51
C PHE A 100 3.77 -3.55 -4.02
N TYR A 101 2.78 -3.73 -3.15
CA TYR A 101 3.00 -3.67 -1.71
C TYR A 101 3.79 -4.91 -1.28
N ALA A 102 4.86 -4.71 -0.53
CA ALA A 102 5.78 -5.78 -0.15
C ALA A 102 6.00 -5.91 1.36
N ASP A 103 5.23 -5.18 2.16
CA ASP A 103 5.20 -5.37 3.61
C ASP A 103 4.17 -6.45 4.02
N ASP A 104 4.10 -6.75 5.32
CA ASP A 104 3.11 -7.67 5.91
C ASP A 104 3.02 -9.05 5.21
N ASP A 105 4.17 -9.57 4.76
CA ASP A 105 4.28 -10.83 4.03
C ASP A 105 3.45 -10.88 2.71
N ALA A 106 3.14 -9.72 2.11
CA ALA A 106 2.28 -9.65 0.91
C ALA A 106 2.87 -10.36 -0.31
N ILE A 107 4.20 -10.34 -0.46
CA ILE A 107 4.88 -11.08 -1.54
C ILE A 107 4.79 -12.59 -1.29
N GLU A 108 4.95 -13.02 -0.05
CA GLU A 108 4.86 -14.40 0.39
C GLU A 108 3.42 -14.93 0.27
N ASP A 109 2.41 -14.10 0.53
CA ASP A 109 1.00 -14.46 0.32
C ASP A 109 0.67 -14.58 -1.17
N PHE A 110 1.14 -13.64 -1.99
CA PHE A 110 1.03 -13.75 -3.45
C PHE A 110 1.73 -15.01 -3.97
N ALA A 111 2.96 -15.27 -3.53
CA ALA A 111 3.72 -16.46 -3.88
C ALA A 111 3.13 -17.75 -3.26
N ARG A 112 2.16 -17.62 -2.34
CA ARG A 112 1.43 -18.71 -1.67
C ARG A 112 2.36 -19.64 -0.89
N VAL A 113 3.35 -19.05 -0.23
CA VAL A 113 4.35 -19.78 0.55
C VAL A 113 3.73 -20.36 1.82
N THR A 114 2.86 -19.59 2.48
CA THR A 114 2.27 -19.96 3.77
C THR A 114 0.75 -20.09 3.66
N PRO A 115 0.21 -21.31 3.43
CA PRO A 115 -1.23 -21.52 3.46
C PRO A 115 -1.79 -21.33 4.87
N LEU A 116 -3.10 -21.11 4.96
CA LEU A 116 -3.79 -21.15 6.27
C LEU A 116 -3.74 -22.58 6.81
N THR A 117 -3.55 -22.72 8.13
CA THR A 117 -3.74 -24.02 8.77
C THR A 117 -5.23 -24.40 8.75
N PRO A 118 -5.56 -25.71 8.78
CA PRO A 118 -6.95 -26.14 8.90
C PRO A 118 -7.69 -25.52 10.09
N GLU A 119 -6.98 -25.32 11.20
CA GLU A 119 -7.50 -24.63 12.38
C GLU A 119 -7.79 -23.15 12.10
N ALA A 120 -6.88 -22.43 11.44
CA ALA A 120 -7.11 -21.03 11.06
C ALA A 120 -8.31 -20.88 10.12
N VAL A 121 -8.47 -21.78 9.14
CA VAL A 121 -9.64 -21.82 8.25
C VAL A 121 -10.92 -22.07 9.05
N ALA A 122 -10.91 -23.04 9.98
CA ALA A 122 -12.06 -23.34 10.84
C ALA A 122 -12.44 -22.17 11.77
N ASN A 123 -11.44 -21.45 12.30
CA ASN A 123 -11.63 -20.27 13.14
C ASN A 123 -12.29 -19.13 12.35
N TRP A 124 -11.78 -18.82 11.15
CA TRP A 124 -12.40 -17.82 10.27
C TRP A 124 -13.83 -18.18 9.88
N ARG A 125 -14.07 -19.43 9.47
CA ARG A 125 -15.42 -19.92 9.13
C ARG A 125 -16.37 -19.76 10.32
N THR A 126 -15.93 -20.17 11.52
CA THR A 126 -16.74 -20.06 12.74
C THR A 126 -17.08 -18.61 13.06
N ALA A 127 -16.12 -17.69 12.97
CA ALA A 127 -16.35 -16.27 13.22
C ALA A 127 -17.36 -15.65 12.24
N LEU A 128 -17.24 -15.97 10.96
CA LEU A 128 -18.13 -15.45 9.92
C LEU A 128 -19.55 -16.03 10.00
N LEU A 129 -19.68 -17.33 10.30
CA LEU A 129 -21.00 -17.95 10.54
C LEU A 129 -21.69 -17.36 11.79
N ARG A 130 -20.94 -17.13 12.87
CA ARG A 130 -21.47 -16.47 14.08
C ARG A 130 -21.93 -15.04 13.79
N THR A 131 -21.15 -14.29 13.02
CA THR A 131 -21.50 -12.93 12.60
C THR A 131 -22.78 -12.93 11.77
N ASN A 132 -22.88 -13.82 10.78
CA ASN A 132 -24.10 -13.97 9.98
C ASN A 132 -25.31 -14.33 10.85
N GLY A 133 -25.19 -15.31 11.76
CA GLY A 133 -26.28 -15.71 12.65
C GLY A 133 -26.74 -14.58 13.58
N TRP A 134 -25.79 -13.79 14.11
CA TRP A 134 -26.08 -12.65 14.99
C TRP A 134 -26.84 -11.53 14.26
N LEU A 135 -26.49 -11.26 12.99
CA LEU A 135 -27.17 -10.30 12.12
C LEU A 135 -28.54 -10.80 11.67
N GLN A 136 -28.66 -12.08 11.30
CA GLN A 136 -29.92 -12.69 10.90
C GLN A 136 -30.96 -12.67 12.03
N ALA A 137 -30.55 -12.91 13.28
CA ALA A 137 -31.42 -12.79 14.46
C ALA A 137 -31.97 -11.36 14.67
N ARG A 138 -31.42 -10.36 13.98
CA ARG A 138 -31.84 -8.95 13.98
C ARG A 138 -32.46 -8.53 12.65
N HIS A 139 -32.78 -9.48 11.77
CA HIS A 139 -33.30 -9.22 10.44
C HIS A 139 -32.37 -8.37 9.56
N VAL A 140 -31.06 -8.45 9.78
CA VAL A 140 -30.03 -7.78 8.96
C VAL A 140 -29.39 -8.80 8.01
N ALA A 141 -29.44 -8.52 6.71
CA ALA A 141 -28.74 -9.33 5.72
C ALA A 141 -27.23 -9.08 5.80
N TYR A 142 -26.45 -10.15 5.65
CA TYR A 142 -24.99 -10.10 5.64
C TYR A 142 -24.45 -10.57 4.30
N VAL A 143 -23.48 -9.84 3.77
CA VAL A 143 -22.68 -10.20 2.60
C VAL A 143 -21.22 -10.00 3.00
N PHE A 144 -20.42 -11.05 2.83
CA PHE A 144 -18.99 -11.03 3.11
C PHE A 144 -18.23 -11.08 1.79
N THR A 145 -17.19 -10.28 1.67
CA THR A 145 -16.30 -10.30 0.52
C THR A 145 -14.89 -9.90 0.93
N ILE A 146 -13.92 -10.26 0.10
CA ILE A 146 -12.51 -9.92 0.28
C ILE A 146 -12.12 -9.09 -0.95
N ALA A 147 -11.64 -7.86 -0.71
CA ALA A 147 -11.02 -7.08 -1.78
C ALA A 147 -9.72 -7.78 -2.17
N PRO A 148 -9.58 -8.28 -3.41
CA PRO A 148 -8.40 -9.05 -3.77
C PRO A 148 -7.21 -8.12 -3.95
N ASP A 149 -6.03 -8.62 -3.62
CA ASP A 149 -4.81 -7.84 -3.80
C ASP A 149 -4.48 -7.63 -5.28
N LYS A 150 -3.86 -6.49 -5.56
CA LYS A 150 -3.35 -6.14 -6.88
C LYS A 150 -2.44 -7.22 -7.46
N HIS A 151 -1.63 -7.87 -6.62
CA HIS A 151 -0.75 -8.98 -6.99
C HIS A 151 -1.49 -10.12 -7.70
N VAL A 152 -2.67 -10.48 -7.19
CA VAL A 152 -3.49 -11.58 -7.72
C VAL A 152 -4.17 -11.18 -9.03
N LEU A 153 -4.50 -9.89 -9.18
CA LEU A 153 -5.19 -9.39 -10.37
C LEU A 153 -4.23 -9.00 -11.48
N TYR A 154 -2.98 -8.65 -11.18
CA TYR A 154 -1.93 -8.30 -12.14
C TYR A 154 -0.65 -9.14 -11.94
N PRO A 155 -0.74 -10.49 -11.91
CA PRO A 155 0.44 -11.33 -11.73
C PRO A 155 1.43 -11.21 -12.89
N GLU A 156 0.98 -10.82 -14.08
CA GLU A 156 1.84 -10.62 -15.26
C GLU A 156 2.76 -9.41 -15.15
N GLU A 157 2.46 -8.48 -14.22
CA GLU A 157 3.25 -7.27 -13.99
C GLU A 157 4.18 -7.42 -12.78
N MET A 158 4.08 -8.56 -12.07
CA MET A 158 4.95 -8.87 -10.93
C MET A 158 6.40 -9.05 -11.39
N PRO A 159 7.40 -8.76 -10.52
CA PRO A 159 8.79 -9.03 -10.84
C PRO A 159 8.98 -10.51 -11.17
N SER A 160 9.67 -10.79 -12.29
CA SER A 160 9.94 -12.17 -12.75
C SER A 160 10.70 -13.04 -11.74
N SER A 161 11.31 -12.44 -10.72
CA SER A 161 11.95 -13.14 -9.61
C SER A 161 10.98 -13.78 -8.62
N VAL A 162 9.69 -13.42 -8.65
CA VAL A 162 8.66 -13.95 -7.75
C VAL A 162 7.84 -15.00 -8.49
N SER A 163 7.89 -16.25 -8.03
CA SER A 163 7.12 -17.37 -8.60
C SER A 163 6.08 -17.88 -7.62
N LEU A 164 4.94 -18.34 -8.13
CA LEU A 164 3.95 -19.05 -7.33
C LEU A 164 4.50 -20.41 -6.91
N VAL A 165 4.38 -20.74 -5.62
CA VAL A 165 4.80 -22.03 -5.05
C VAL A 165 3.64 -23.05 -5.03
N SER A 166 2.40 -22.57 -5.04
CA SER A 166 1.19 -23.40 -4.94
C SER A 166 0.05 -22.82 -5.78
N ASP A 167 -0.90 -23.66 -6.18
CA ASP A 167 -2.11 -23.22 -6.87
C ASP A 167 -3.19 -22.69 -5.91
N LEU A 168 -3.09 -23.02 -4.62
CA LEU A 168 -4.11 -22.72 -3.62
C LEU A 168 -3.72 -21.51 -2.75
N SER A 169 -4.44 -20.39 -2.90
CA SER A 169 -4.24 -19.21 -2.03
C SER A 169 -4.98 -19.33 -0.69
N ARG A 170 -4.65 -18.45 0.27
CA ARG A 170 -5.39 -18.34 1.54
C ARG A 170 -6.85 -17.92 1.30
N THR A 171 -7.08 -17.02 0.35
CA THR A 171 -8.41 -16.60 -0.09
C THR A 171 -9.20 -17.76 -0.67
N ASP A 172 -8.58 -18.63 -1.49
CA ASP A 172 -9.25 -19.83 -2.01
C ASP A 172 -9.64 -20.80 -0.90
N GLN A 173 -8.76 -21.00 0.10
CA GLN A 173 -9.06 -21.85 1.25
C GLN A 173 -10.27 -21.34 2.02
N LEU A 174 -10.32 -20.03 2.30
CA LEU A 174 -11.42 -19.44 3.06
C LEU A 174 -12.73 -19.42 2.27
N LEU A 175 -12.70 -19.03 0.98
CA LEU A 175 -13.91 -19.00 0.15
C LEU A 175 -14.46 -20.41 -0.13
N THR A 176 -13.59 -21.40 -0.36
CA THR A 176 -13.99 -22.81 -0.46
C THR A 176 -14.64 -23.28 0.83
N ALA A 177 -14.02 -22.95 1.97
CA ALA A 177 -14.58 -23.26 3.28
C ALA A 177 -15.89 -22.53 3.56
N LEU A 178 -16.30 -21.50 2.81
CA LEU A 178 -17.54 -20.74 2.97
C LEU A 178 -18.57 -20.97 1.84
N GLN A 179 -18.26 -21.83 0.87
CA GLN A 179 -19.06 -21.98 -0.36
C GLN A 179 -20.54 -22.33 -0.10
N ASP A 180 -20.81 -23.07 0.98
CA ASP A 180 -22.14 -23.50 1.41
C ASP A 180 -22.88 -22.47 2.26
N ALA A 181 -22.17 -21.46 2.77
CA ALA A 181 -22.75 -20.43 3.64
C ALA A 181 -23.62 -19.43 2.86
N GLY A 182 -23.40 -19.32 1.55
CA GLY A 182 -24.17 -18.52 0.62
C GLY A 182 -24.00 -17.00 0.75
N PHE A 183 -23.40 -16.48 1.83
CA PHE A 183 -23.19 -15.03 2.05
C PHE A 183 -21.80 -14.53 1.64
N ALA A 184 -20.86 -15.43 1.37
CA ALA A 184 -19.53 -15.09 0.88
C ALA A 184 -19.56 -14.87 -0.64
N VAL A 185 -18.92 -13.80 -1.12
CA VAL A 185 -18.91 -13.40 -2.53
C VAL A 185 -17.46 -13.18 -2.97
N ASP A 186 -17.04 -13.94 -3.97
CA ASP A 186 -15.73 -13.77 -4.60
C ASP A 186 -15.77 -12.70 -5.70
N LEU A 187 -15.05 -11.60 -5.54
CA LEU A 187 -15.03 -10.50 -6.51
C LEU A 187 -14.12 -10.74 -7.70
N ARG A 188 -13.20 -11.72 -7.62
CA ARG A 188 -12.16 -11.93 -8.62
C ARG A 188 -12.73 -12.20 -10.02
N PRO A 189 -13.79 -12.99 -10.23
CA PRO A 189 -14.36 -13.20 -11.56
C PRO A 189 -14.84 -11.90 -12.22
N ALA A 190 -15.52 -11.01 -11.49
CA ALA A 190 -15.97 -9.72 -12.04
C ALA A 190 -14.79 -8.80 -12.35
N LEU A 191 -13.80 -8.75 -11.46
CA LEU A 191 -12.59 -7.94 -11.64
C LEU A 191 -11.74 -8.43 -12.81
N VAL A 192 -11.55 -9.74 -12.98
CA VAL A 192 -10.87 -10.32 -14.14
C VAL A 192 -11.61 -9.98 -15.44
N GLY A 193 -12.95 -10.08 -15.45
CA GLY A 193 -13.76 -9.70 -16.61
C GLY A 193 -13.68 -8.21 -16.95
N ALA A 194 -13.50 -7.33 -15.95
CA ALA A 194 -13.29 -5.90 -16.15
C ALA A 194 -11.86 -5.60 -16.63
N LYS A 195 -10.84 -6.23 -16.02
CA LYS A 195 -9.42 -6.12 -16.40
C LYS A 195 -9.18 -6.40 -17.88
N ALA A 196 -9.90 -7.38 -18.44
CA ALA A 196 -9.80 -7.73 -19.86
C ALA A 196 -10.17 -6.58 -20.82
N LYS A 197 -10.80 -5.51 -20.34
CA LYS A 197 -11.26 -4.37 -21.14
C LYS A 197 -10.50 -3.09 -20.84
N GLU A 198 -9.98 -2.94 -19.63
CA GLU A 198 -9.39 -1.69 -19.13
C GLU A 198 -8.58 -1.93 -17.86
N ARG A 199 -7.72 -0.98 -17.52
CA ARG A 199 -6.98 -1.00 -16.25
C ARG A 199 -7.93 -0.78 -15.08
N ILE A 200 -7.93 -1.69 -14.11
CA ILE A 200 -8.80 -1.67 -12.92
C ILE A 200 -8.04 -1.37 -11.61
N TYR A 201 -6.71 -1.39 -11.60
CA TYR A 201 -5.89 -0.93 -10.48
C TYR A 201 -4.99 0.23 -10.87
N GLN A 202 -4.58 1.01 -9.87
CA GLN A 202 -3.55 2.02 -10.07
C GLN A 202 -2.17 1.35 -10.14
N ARG A 203 -1.29 1.88 -10.99
CA ARG A 203 0.06 1.31 -11.20
C ARG A 203 0.93 1.48 -9.96
N THR A 204 0.93 2.69 -9.42
CA THR A 204 1.80 3.13 -8.33
C THR A 204 1.06 3.29 -7.00
N ASP A 205 -0.12 2.65 -6.86
CA ASP A 205 -0.94 2.69 -5.64
C ASP A 205 -1.41 1.27 -5.28
N THR A 206 -1.65 0.97 -4.00
CA THR A 206 -2.17 -0.33 -3.56
C THR A 206 -3.60 -0.60 -4.02
N HIS A 207 -4.39 0.45 -4.26
CA HIS A 207 -5.83 0.34 -4.48
C HIS A 207 -6.22 0.10 -5.94
N TRP A 208 -7.43 -0.43 -6.11
CA TRP A 208 -8.11 -0.37 -7.40
C TRP A 208 -8.33 1.10 -7.82
N ASN A 209 -8.55 1.35 -9.11
CA ASN A 209 -9.11 2.61 -9.55
C ASN A 209 -10.65 2.51 -9.60
N ASP A 210 -11.32 3.62 -9.93
CA ASP A 210 -12.78 3.69 -9.96
C ASP A 210 -13.44 2.63 -10.85
N ARG A 211 -12.77 2.18 -11.92
CA ARG A 211 -13.28 1.13 -12.81
C ARG A 211 -13.28 -0.24 -12.11
N GLY A 212 -12.23 -0.55 -11.37
CA GLY A 212 -12.15 -1.76 -10.54
C GLY A 212 -13.14 -1.72 -9.39
N ALA A 213 -13.21 -0.59 -8.69
CA ALA A 213 -14.19 -0.34 -7.64
C ALA A 213 -15.62 -0.53 -8.16
N PHE A 214 -15.93 0.01 -9.35
CA PHE A 214 -17.23 -0.13 -10.00
C PHE A 214 -17.57 -1.59 -10.32
N ALA A 215 -16.61 -2.36 -10.85
CA ALA A 215 -16.81 -3.79 -11.12
C ALA A 215 -17.13 -4.58 -9.83
N ALA A 216 -16.39 -4.32 -8.74
CA ALA A 216 -16.65 -4.90 -7.43
C ALA A 216 -18.02 -4.47 -6.86
N TYR A 217 -18.32 -3.17 -6.89
CA TYR A 217 -19.58 -2.58 -6.46
C TYR A 217 -20.78 -3.29 -7.07
N ARG A 218 -20.78 -3.47 -8.40
CA ARG A 218 -21.90 -4.12 -9.10
C ARG A 218 -22.15 -5.54 -8.58
N GLN A 219 -21.08 -6.30 -8.33
CA GLN A 219 -21.21 -7.65 -7.80
C GLN A 219 -21.71 -7.65 -6.36
N ILE A 220 -21.23 -6.72 -5.52
CA ILE A 220 -21.67 -6.57 -4.14
C ILE A 220 -23.17 -6.22 -4.10
N ILE A 221 -23.63 -5.24 -4.87
CA ILE A 221 -25.04 -4.85 -4.90
C ILE A 221 -25.94 -6.00 -5.38
N ARG A 222 -25.53 -6.77 -6.39
CA ARG A 222 -26.28 -7.96 -6.82
C ARG A 222 -26.42 -8.99 -5.69
N ALA A 223 -25.33 -9.26 -4.96
CA ALA A 223 -25.36 -10.19 -3.84
C ALA A 223 -26.22 -9.69 -2.66
N VAL A 224 -26.18 -8.38 -2.40
CA VAL A 224 -27.04 -7.73 -1.40
C VAL A 224 -28.51 -7.83 -1.83
N ARG A 225 -28.84 -7.48 -3.08
CA ARG A 225 -30.20 -7.51 -3.61
C ARG A 225 -30.81 -8.91 -3.64
N ALA A 226 -30.00 -9.94 -3.88
CA ALA A 226 -30.45 -11.34 -3.78
C ALA A 226 -30.96 -11.71 -2.38
N ARG A 227 -30.52 -10.98 -1.33
CA ARG A 227 -30.95 -11.16 0.06
C ARG A 227 -31.97 -10.12 0.51
N VAL A 228 -31.89 -8.91 -0.04
CA VAL A 228 -32.75 -7.77 0.28
C VAL A 228 -33.31 -7.22 -1.03
N PRO A 229 -34.40 -7.81 -1.58
CA PRO A 229 -34.93 -7.43 -2.90
C PRO A 229 -35.36 -5.96 -3.02
N ALA A 230 -35.60 -5.29 -1.90
CA ALA A 230 -35.92 -3.86 -1.84
C ALA A 230 -34.73 -2.95 -2.17
N VAL A 231 -33.48 -3.43 -2.09
CA VAL A 231 -32.30 -2.66 -2.48
C VAL A 231 -32.35 -2.40 -3.97
N PRO A 232 -32.20 -1.14 -4.45
CA PRO A 232 -32.19 -0.81 -5.88
C PRO A 232 -31.16 -1.65 -6.67
N PRO A 233 -31.40 -1.90 -7.97
CA PRO A 233 -30.40 -2.54 -8.82
C PRO A 233 -29.11 -1.74 -8.84
N GLU A 234 -28.00 -2.38 -9.19
CA GLU A 234 -26.72 -1.68 -9.32
C GLU A 234 -26.79 -0.63 -10.43
N TRP A 235 -26.14 0.50 -10.20
CA TRP A 235 -25.92 1.47 -11.27
C TRP A 235 -25.06 0.87 -12.38
N THR A 236 -25.37 1.30 -13.59
CA THR A 236 -24.64 1.03 -14.82
C THR A 236 -23.67 2.17 -15.10
N ARG A 237 -22.83 2.04 -16.12
CA ARG A 237 -21.91 3.15 -16.47
C ARG A 237 -22.65 4.39 -16.94
N ASP A 238 -23.82 4.22 -17.54
CA ASP A 238 -24.61 5.31 -18.09
C ASP A 238 -25.23 6.20 -16.99
N ASP A 239 -25.21 5.71 -15.73
CA ASP A 239 -25.61 6.48 -14.55
C ASP A 239 -24.50 7.40 -14.03
N PHE A 240 -23.31 7.39 -14.63
CA PHE A 240 -22.16 8.20 -14.23
C PHE A 240 -21.62 9.03 -15.40
N GLU A 241 -21.09 10.21 -15.08
CA GLU A 241 -20.31 11.00 -16.02
C GLU A 241 -18.85 10.54 -16.01
N PRO A 242 -18.29 10.13 -17.17
CA PRO A 242 -16.89 9.72 -17.23
C PRO A 242 -15.95 10.88 -16.91
N ALA A 243 -15.08 10.69 -15.93
CA ALA A 243 -14.01 11.61 -15.59
C ALA A 243 -12.67 10.87 -15.57
N ALA A 244 -11.60 11.59 -15.92
CA ALA A 244 -10.24 11.11 -15.82
C ALA A 244 -9.35 12.23 -15.25
N SER A 245 -8.52 11.88 -14.28
CA SER A 245 -7.51 12.75 -13.71
C SER A 245 -6.17 12.04 -13.73
N GLU A 246 -5.13 12.75 -14.13
CA GLU A 246 -3.75 12.30 -13.94
C GLU A 246 -3.26 12.78 -12.57
N VAL A 247 -2.51 11.92 -11.88
CA VAL A 247 -1.92 12.19 -10.57
C VAL A 247 -0.45 11.80 -10.62
N ASP A 248 0.39 12.55 -9.92
CA ASP A 248 1.86 12.42 -9.97
C ASP A 248 2.42 11.17 -9.24
N GLY A 249 1.54 10.26 -8.81
CA GLY A 249 1.89 9.05 -8.09
C GLY A 249 0.71 8.53 -7.26
N GLY A 250 0.91 7.39 -6.62
CA GLY A 250 -0.01 6.82 -5.64
C GLY A 250 0.70 6.56 -4.33
N ASP A 251 0.03 5.90 -3.38
CA ASP A 251 0.58 5.61 -2.05
C ASP A 251 1.95 4.89 -2.11
N LEU A 252 2.15 3.91 -2.99
CA LEU A 252 3.41 3.18 -3.13
C LEU A 252 4.54 4.05 -3.68
N ALA A 253 4.24 5.04 -4.53
CA ALA A 253 5.24 6.03 -4.95
C ALA A 253 5.63 6.92 -3.77
N GLY A 254 4.65 7.37 -2.97
CA GLY A 254 4.88 8.12 -1.74
C GLY A 254 5.72 7.35 -0.71
N MET A 255 5.45 6.06 -0.53
CA MET A 255 6.24 5.16 0.33
C MET A 255 7.71 5.02 -0.12
N MET A 256 8.00 5.34 -1.37
CA MET A 256 9.35 5.37 -1.94
C MET A 256 10.00 6.77 -1.93
N GLY A 257 9.27 7.78 -1.45
CA GLY A 257 9.70 9.17 -1.42
C GLY A 257 9.78 9.81 -2.81
N LEU A 258 8.96 9.37 -3.77
CA LEU A 258 8.97 9.83 -5.16
C LEU A 258 7.93 10.92 -5.43
#